data_AF-A0A923BLI1-F1
#
_entry.id   AF-A0A923BLI1-F1
#
_cell.length_a   1.000
_cell.length_b   1.000
_cell.length_c   1.000
_cell.angle_alpha   90.00
_cell.angle_beta   90.00
_cell.angle_gamma   90.00
#
_symmetry.space_group_name_H-M   'P 1'
#
loop_
_entity.id
_entity.type
_entity.pdbx_description
1 polymer ?
#
loop_
_entity_poly.entity_id
_entity_poly.type
_entity_poly.pdbx_seq_one_letter_code
_entity_poly.pdbx_strand_id
1 'polypeptide(L)'
;KQILDQIKTLEGKLSHIRDLLSSNQLDPNDFKEMKAEYQGNLERLEVKLSATSGEWANIQPLLNKGLENLLKIDYIYESGSIEQKRNVIGSMFPEKLTFDGIFFRTTRVNEVAQFIYLIKKELQPQKKRTRNEFAHLSAWEVPSGFEPL
;
A
#
# COMPACT_ATOMS: atom_id res chain seq x y z
N LYS A 1 -7.62 13.26 10.95
CA LYS A 1 -8.32 14.57 10.94
C LYS A 1 -8.97 14.88 12.30
N GLN A 2 -9.72 13.95 12.89
CA GLN A 2 -10.40 14.12 14.20
C GLN A 2 -9.52 14.64 15.36
N ILE A 3 -8.26 14.19 15.48
CA ILE A 3 -7.34 14.64 16.55
C ILE A 3 -6.95 16.13 16.38
N LEU A 4 -6.74 16.59 15.14
CA LEU A 4 -6.41 18.00 14.85
C LEU A 4 -7.60 18.92 15.13
N ASP A 5 -8.82 18.47 14.84
CA ASP A 5 -10.03 19.24 15.15
C ASP A 5 -10.23 19.36 16.67
N GLN A 6 -9.95 18.28 17.42
CA GLN A 6 -10.01 18.28 18.89
C GLN A 6 -9.03 19.27 19.52
N ILE A 7 -7.78 19.33 19.02
CA ILE A 7 -6.76 20.30 19.44
C ILE A 7 -7.26 21.74 19.21
N LYS A 8 -7.79 22.05 18.02
CA LYS A 8 -8.33 23.39 17.71
C LYS A 8 -9.49 23.78 18.63
N THR A 9 -10.41 22.86 18.94
CA THR A 9 -11.48 23.15 19.90
C THR A 9 -10.96 23.43 21.30
N LEU A 10 -9.92 22.74 21.76
CA LEU A 10 -9.31 22.97 23.07
C LEU A 10 -8.56 24.30 23.13
N GLU A 11 -7.84 24.67 22.07
CA GLU A 11 -7.21 25.98 21.93
C GLU A 11 -8.25 27.12 21.93
N GLY A 12 -9.36 26.93 21.20
CA GLY A 12 -10.47 27.88 21.18
C GLY A 12 -11.13 28.03 22.56
N LYS A 13 -11.33 26.92 23.28
CA LYS A 13 -11.81 26.96 24.67
C LYS A 13 -10.86 27.73 25.55
N LEU A 14 -9.55 27.46 25.51
CA LEU A 14 -8.52 28.17 26.28
C LEU A 14 -8.51 29.68 26.01
N SER A 15 -8.74 30.11 24.76
CA SER A 15 -8.90 31.53 24.43
C SER A 15 -10.13 32.12 25.11
N HIS A 16 -11.27 31.43 25.04
CA HIS A 16 -12.53 31.89 25.61
C HIS A 16 -12.45 32.08 27.14
N ILE A 17 -11.78 31.17 27.86
CA ILE A 17 -11.61 31.28 29.31
C ILE A 17 -10.69 32.44 29.71
N ARG A 18 -9.71 32.78 28.86
CA ARG A 18 -8.86 33.97 29.07
C ARG A 18 -9.69 35.24 28.96
N ASP A 19 -10.58 35.32 27.98
CA ASP A 19 -11.47 36.47 27.81
C ASP A 19 -12.44 36.62 28.99
N LEU A 20 -12.99 35.49 29.48
CA LEU A 20 -13.85 35.44 30.68
C LEU A 20 -13.12 35.92 31.95
N LEU A 21 -11.87 35.51 32.16
CA LEU A 21 -11.03 36.01 33.24
C LEU A 21 -10.77 37.52 33.11
N SER A 22 -10.47 38.01 31.90
CA SER A 22 -10.27 39.45 31.64
C SER A 22 -11.53 40.28 31.90
N SER A 23 -12.73 39.69 31.75
CA SER A 23 -14.00 40.32 32.06
C SER A 23 -14.41 40.24 33.55
N ASN A 24 -13.55 39.71 34.43
CA ASN A 24 -13.82 39.46 35.85
C ASN A 24 -15.04 38.55 36.12
N GLN A 25 -15.45 37.74 35.14
CA GLN A 25 -16.58 36.81 35.25
C GLN A 25 -16.16 35.43 35.76
N LEU A 26 -14.86 35.21 35.95
CA LEU A 26 -14.28 33.94 36.38
C LEU A 26 -13.25 34.18 37.47
N ASP A 27 -13.28 33.35 38.52
CA ASP A 27 -12.29 33.42 39.59
C ASP A 27 -10.89 32.96 39.08
N PRO A 28 -9.80 33.61 39.49
CA PRO A 28 -8.45 33.20 39.12
C PRO A 28 -8.08 31.75 39.49
N ASN A 29 -8.73 31.19 40.53
CA ASN A 29 -8.50 29.83 40.99
C ASN A 29 -9.19 28.81 40.07
N ASP A 30 -10.44 29.08 39.66
CA ASP A 30 -11.16 28.27 38.67
C ASP A 30 -10.45 28.27 37.30
N PHE A 31 -9.90 29.42 36.91
CA PHE A 31 -9.09 29.52 35.70
C PHE A 31 -7.83 28.63 35.75
N LYS A 32 -7.16 28.56 36.91
CA LYS A 32 -5.96 27.72 37.07
C LYS A 32 -6.30 26.23 36.93
N GLU A 33 -7.40 25.78 37.53
CA GLU A 33 -7.84 24.37 37.41
C GLU A 33 -8.20 24.02 35.96
N MET A 34 -9.04 24.84 35.32
CA MET A 34 -9.44 24.61 33.92
C MET A 34 -8.25 24.64 32.97
N LYS A 35 -7.31 25.57 33.16
CA LYS A 35 -6.09 25.65 32.35
C LYS A 35 -5.24 24.40 32.49
N ALA A 36 -5.05 23.89 33.71
CA ALA A 36 -4.28 22.68 33.96
C ALA A 36 -4.91 21.46 33.27
N GLU A 37 -6.23 21.32 33.34
CA GLU A 37 -6.96 20.23 32.68
C GLU A 37 -6.83 20.31 31.15
N TYR A 38 -7.03 21.50 30.56
CA TYR A 38 -6.93 21.67 29.11
C TYR A 38 -5.51 21.48 28.59
N GLN A 39 -4.49 21.92 29.33
CA GLN A 39 -3.09 21.66 28.96
C GLN A 39 -2.76 20.17 29.03
N GLY A 40 -3.19 19.44 30.06
CA GLY A 40 -2.99 17.99 30.15
C GLY A 40 -3.68 17.22 29.03
N ASN A 41 -4.88 17.66 28.64
CA ASN A 41 -5.59 17.09 27.48
C ASN A 41 -4.88 17.40 26.16
N LEU A 42 -4.30 18.59 26.01
CA LEU A 42 -3.52 18.99 24.84
C LEU A 42 -2.28 18.09 24.68
N GLU A 43 -1.49 17.96 25.74
CA GLU A 43 -0.26 17.15 25.76
C GLU A 43 -0.57 15.68 25.41
N ARG A 44 -1.65 15.12 25.95
CA ARG A 44 -2.11 13.76 25.61
C ARG A 44 -2.49 13.61 24.14
N LEU A 45 -3.14 14.62 23.55
CA LEU A 45 -3.52 14.59 22.14
C LEU A 45 -2.31 14.76 21.22
N GLU A 46 -1.33 15.58 21.60
CA GLU A 46 -0.06 15.75 20.87
C GLU A 46 0.77 14.47 20.86
N VAL A 47 0.88 13.78 22.00
CA VAL A 47 1.54 12.46 22.09
C VAL A 47 0.83 11.42 21.21
N LYS A 48 -0.50 11.44 21.18
CA LYS A 48 -1.27 10.54 20.31
C LYS A 48 -1.06 10.86 18.82
N LEU A 49 -0.93 12.13 18.48
CA LEU A 49 -0.65 12.60 17.12
C LEU A 49 0.75 12.16 16.65
N SER A 50 1.77 12.34 17.50
CA SER A 50 3.14 11.94 17.19
C SER A 50 3.26 10.43 17.01
N ALA A 51 2.62 9.64 17.88
CA ALA A 51 2.55 8.18 17.75
C ALA A 51 1.91 7.72 16.43
N THR A 52 0.84 8.41 15.99
CA THR A 52 0.15 8.09 14.72
C THR A 52 0.98 8.50 13.49
N SER A 53 1.79 9.56 13.61
CA SER A 53 2.65 10.02 12.50
C SER A 53 3.87 9.12 12.24
N GLY A 54 4.30 8.34 13.24
CA GLY A 54 5.45 7.44 13.16
C GLY A 54 5.29 6.29 12.16
N GLU A 55 4.07 5.91 11.81
CA GLU A 55 3.80 4.78 10.90
C GLU A 55 4.09 5.10 9.43
N TRP A 56 4.08 6.38 9.03
CA TRP A 56 4.30 6.79 7.64
C TRP A 56 5.78 6.99 7.29
N ALA A 57 6.65 7.16 8.30
CA ALA A 57 8.05 7.52 8.11
C ALA A 57 8.89 6.42 7.42
N ASN A 58 8.39 5.18 7.35
CA ASN A 58 9.17 4.04 6.85
C ASN A 58 8.67 3.46 5.52
N ILE A 59 7.73 4.12 4.84
CA ILE A 59 7.16 3.60 3.59
C ILE A 59 8.12 3.77 2.41
N GLN A 60 8.86 4.88 2.35
CA GLN A 60 9.82 5.15 1.27
C GLN A 60 10.89 4.06 1.08
N PRO A 61 11.64 3.64 2.13
CA PRO A 61 12.62 2.58 1.96
C PRO A 61 11.97 1.22 1.62
N LEU A 62 10.77 0.94 2.13
CA LEU A 62 10.03 -0.28 1.79
C LEU A 62 9.57 -0.29 0.33
N LEU A 63 9.10 0.84 -0.18
CA LEU A 63 8.72 1.01 -1.59
C LEU A 63 9.93 0.82 -2.51
N ASN A 64 11.05 1.47 -2.20
CA ASN A 64 12.27 1.34 -2.99
C ASN A 64 12.75 -0.12 -3.03
N LYS A 65 12.75 -0.80 -1.87
CA LYS A 65 13.10 -2.22 -1.79
C LYS A 65 12.11 -3.10 -2.57
N GLY A 66 10.82 -2.79 -2.51
CA GLY A 66 9.78 -3.48 -3.29
C GLY A 66 10.00 -3.36 -4.79
N LEU A 67 10.32 -2.15 -5.27
CA LEU A 67 10.61 -1.88 -6.68
C LEU A 67 11.89 -2.59 -7.14
N GLU A 68 12.96 -2.55 -6.35
CA GLU A 68 14.20 -3.27 -6.67
C GLU A 68 13.98 -4.78 -6.79
N ASN A 69 13.16 -5.36 -5.91
CA ASN A 69 12.80 -6.77 -5.98
C ASN A 69 11.99 -7.07 -7.24
N LEU A 70 11.01 -6.21 -7.57
CA LEU A 70 10.17 -6.35 -8.76
C LEU A 70 11.00 -6.34 -10.06
N LEU A 71 11.99 -5.45 -10.14
CA LEU A 71 12.90 -5.33 -11.29
C LEU A 71 13.86 -6.52 -11.44
N LYS A 72 14.07 -7.31 -10.39
CA LYS A 72 14.99 -8.45 -10.36
C LYS A 72 14.26 -9.80 -10.34
N ILE A 73 12.93 -9.82 -10.49
CA ILE A 73 12.13 -11.05 -10.40
C ILE A 73 12.59 -12.10 -11.41
N ASP A 74 12.91 -11.68 -12.63
CA ASP A 74 13.45 -12.53 -13.71
C ASP A 74 14.77 -13.19 -13.28
N TYR A 75 15.71 -12.38 -12.83
CA TYR A 75 17.01 -12.84 -12.37
C TYR A 75 16.90 -13.80 -11.17
N ILE A 76 16.06 -13.46 -10.19
CA ILE A 76 15.81 -14.30 -9.00
C ILE A 76 15.19 -15.63 -9.42
N TYR A 77 14.29 -15.64 -10.40
CA TYR A 77 13.65 -16.86 -10.86
C TYR A 77 14.60 -17.77 -11.66
N GLU A 78 15.48 -17.18 -12.47
CA GLU A 78 16.45 -17.94 -13.26
C GLU A 78 17.58 -18.50 -12.38
N SER A 79 18.21 -17.64 -11.59
CA SER A 79 19.44 -17.96 -10.83
C SER A 79 19.20 -18.44 -9.39
N GLY A 80 18.01 -18.22 -8.84
CA GLY A 80 17.72 -18.48 -7.43
C GLY A 80 17.54 -19.95 -7.06
N SER A 81 17.54 -20.22 -5.74
CA SER A 81 17.23 -21.53 -5.19
C SER A 81 15.76 -21.93 -5.41
N ILE A 82 15.44 -23.21 -5.24
CA ILE A 82 14.06 -23.72 -5.36
C ILE A 82 13.09 -22.94 -4.45
N GLU A 83 13.53 -22.57 -3.24
CA GLU A 83 12.73 -21.78 -2.30
C GLU A 83 12.48 -20.36 -2.83
N GLN A 84 13.50 -19.70 -3.39
CA GLN A 84 13.38 -18.36 -3.96
C GLN A 84 12.43 -18.38 -5.17
N LYS A 85 12.53 -19.38 -6.04
CA LYS A 85 11.61 -19.57 -7.17
C LYS A 85 10.17 -19.78 -6.69
N ARG A 86 9.97 -20.58 -5.64
CA ARG A 86 8.65 -20.78 -5.02
C ARG A 86 8.10 -19.48 -4.45
N ASN A 87 8.94 -18.64 -3.82
CA ASN A 87 8.51 -17.35 -3.28
C ASN A 87 8.10 -16.37 -4.39
N VAL A 88 8.81 -16.36 -5.53
CA VAL A 88 8.42 -15.56 -6.71
C VAL A 88 7.07 -16.04 -7.26
N ILE A 89 6.89 -17.36 -7.41
CA ILE A 89 5.61 -17.91 -7.86
C ILE A 89 4.49 -17.55 -6.87
N GLY A 90 4.73 -17.71 -5.56
CA GLY A 90 3.74 -17.39 -4.53
C GLY A 90 3.40 -15.90 -4.43
N SER A 91 4.31 -15.00 -4.81
CA SER A 91 4.01 -13.56 -4.84
C SER A 91 3.14 -13.17 -6.04
N MET A 92 3.28 -13.88 -7.17
CA MET A 92 2.44 -13.72 -8.36
C MET A 92 1.08 -14.40 -8.23
N PHE A 93 1.03 -15.56 -7.56
CA PHE A 93 -0.17 -16.36 -7.36
C PHE A 93 -0.42 -16.53 -5.86
N PRO A 94 -1.12 -15.57 -5.23
CA PRO A 94 -1.35 -15.58 -3.78
C PRO A 94 -2.21 -16.77 -3.33
N GLU A 95 -2.95 -17.38 -4.24
CA GLU A 95 -3.72 -18.58 -4.00
C GLU A 95 -2.93 -19.83 -4.40
N LYS A 96 -3.19 -20.95 -3.71
CA LYS A 96 -2.44 -22.20 -3.94
C LYS A 96 -2.61 -22.65 -5.38
N LEU A 97 -1.48 -22.92 -6.04
CA LEU A 97 -1.47 -23.69 -7.28
C LEU A 97 -1.97 -25.10 -6.97
N THR A 98 -3.18 -25.42 -7.45
CA THR A 98 -3.75 -26.75 -7.29
C THR A 98 -3.65 -27.50 -8.61
N PHE A 99 -3.05 -28.69 -8.56
CA PHE A 99 -3.00 -29.59 -9.71
C PHE A 99 -4.12 -30.61 -9.57
N ASP A 100 -5.04 -30.63 -10.53
CA ASP A 100 -6.19 -31.54 -10.52
C ASP A 100 -5.92 -32.88 -11.24
N GLY A 101 -4.66 -33.13 -11.62
CA GLY A 101 -4.24 -34.32 -12.36
C GLY A 101 -4.18 -34.10 -13.88
N ILE A 102 -4.82 -33.05 -14.40
CA ILE A 102 -4.87 -32.75 -15.83
C ILE A 102 -4.41 -31.31 -16.12
N PHE A 103 -4.84 -30.36 -15.28
CA PHE A 103 -4.52 -28.94 -15.41
C PHE A 103 -4.05 -28.35 -14.07
N PHE A 104 -3.26 -27.29 -14.16
CA PHE A 104 -2.91 -26.46 -13.01
C PHE A 104 -3.93 -25.33 -12.91
N ARG A 105 -4.67 -25.26 -11.81
CA ARG A 105 -5.59 -24.15 -11.56
C ARG A 105 -4.87 -23.06 -10.77
N THR A 106 -4.72 -21.92 -11.42
CA THR A 106 -4.40 -20.63 -10.78
C THR A 106 -5.73 -19.92 -10.49
N THR A 107 -6.18 -19.95 -9.25
CA THR A 107 -7.47 -19.32 -8.90
C THR A 107 -7.40 -17.80 -8.89
N ARG A 108 -6.22 -17.20 -8.64
CA ARG A 108 -6.04 -15.74 -8.66
C ARG A 108 -4.61 -15.32 -8.99
N VAL A 109 -4.49 -14.27 -9.80
CA VAL A 109 -3.22 -13.57 -10.10
C VAL A 109 -3.14 -12.28 -9.28
N ASN A 110 -1.95 -11.96 -8.79
CA ASN A 110 -1.68 -10.68 -8.13
C ASN A 110 -1.89 -9.51 -9.12
N GLU A 111 -2.56 -8.46 -8.67
CA GLU A 111 -2.89 -7.28 -9.48
C GLU A 111 -1.64 -6.64 -10.12
N VAL A 112 -0.51 -6.59 -9.40
CA VAL A 112 0.74 -6.05 -9.94
C VAL A 112 1.23 -6.88 -11.13
N ALA A 113 1.17 -8.21 -11.03
CA ALA A 113 1.50 -9.09 -12.14
C ALA A 113 0.51 -8.90 -13.31
N GLN A 114 -0.79 -8.77 -13.01
CA GLN A 114 -1.81 -8.48 -14.02
C GLN A 114 -1.55 -7.18 -14.78
N PHE A 115 -1.19 -6.09 -14.08
CA PHE A 115 -0.84 -4.82 -14.71
C PHE A 115 0.40 -4.95 -15.62
N ILE A 116 1.42 -5.69 -15.19
CA ILE A 116 2.61 -5.95 -16.02
C ILE A 116 2.21 -6.69 -17.31
N TYR A 117 1.34 -7.70 -17.22
CA TYR A 117 0.84 -8.42 -18.40
C TYR A 117 0.02 -7.52 -19.34
N LEU A 118 -0.82 -6.63 -18.79
CA LEU A 118 -1.61 -5.67 -19.58
C LEU A 118 -0.71 -4.67 -20.30
N ILE A 119 0.25 -4.07 -19.60
CA ILE A 119 1.25 -3.16 -20.21
C ILE A 119 1.99 -3.87 -21.35
N LYS A 120 2.42 -5.12 -21.14
CA LYS A 120 3.08 -5.91 -22.19
C LYS A 120 2.16 -6.15 -23.39
N LYS A 121 0.85 -6.36 -23.17
CA LYS A 121 -0.13 -6.55 -24.25
C LYS A 121 -0.38 -5.27 -25.04
N GLU A 122 -0.44 -4.12 -24.38
CA GLU A 122 -0.65 -2.81 -25.02
C GLU A 122 0.59 -2.29 -25.75
N LEU A 123 1.78 -2.53 -25.18
CA LEU A 123 3.07 -2.14 -25.79
C LEU A 123 3.54 -3.10 -26.88
N GLN A 124 2.91 -4.26 -27.05
CA GLN A 124 3.21 -5.12 -28.19
C GLN A 124 2.77 -4.41 -29.47
N PRO A 125 3.67 -4.21 -30.45
CA PRO A 125 3.24 -3.74 -31.75
C PRO A 125 2.16 -4.70 -32.24
N GLN A 126 1.00 -4.17 -32.65
CA GLN A 126 -0.06 -4.91 -33.31
C GLN A 126 0.55 -5.61 -34.53
N LYS A 127 1.08 -6.83 -34.33
CA LYS A 127 1.61 -7.66 -35.40
C LYS A 127 0.42 -8.05 -36.25
N LYS A 128 0.09 -7.20 -37.23
CA LYS A 128 -0.74 -7.57 -38.36
C LYS A 128 -0.02 -8.76 -38.98
N ARG A 129 -0.53 -9.96 -38.73
CA ARG A 129 -0.04 -11.18 -39.37
C ARG A 129 -0.24 -10.99 -40.87
N THR A 130 0.79 -10.53 -41.57
CA THR A 130 0.85 -10.69 -43.01
C THR A 130 0.93 -12.19 -43.24
N ARG A 131 -0.16 -12.78 -43.73
CA ARG A 131 -0.23 -14.17 -44.16
C ARG A 131 0.71 -14.32 -45.37
N ASN A 132 1.99 -14.56 -45.11
CA ASN A 132 2.89 -15.08 -46.12
C ASN A 132 2.81 -16.61 -46.07
N GLU A 133 2.31 -17.21 -47.14
CA GLU A 133 2.02 -18.64 -47.27
C GLU A 133 3.25 -19.57 -47.26
N PHE A 134 4.43 -19.08 -46.83
CA PHE A 134 5.68 -19.84 -46.86
C PHE A 134 6.56 -19.73 -45.61
N ALA A 135 6.03 -19.23 -44.48
CA ALA A 135 6.78 -19.20 -43.24
C ALA A 135 6.13 -20.10 -42.17
N HIS A 136 6.65 -21.32 -42.04
CA HIS A 136 6.48 -22.13 -40.83
C HIS A 136 7.14 -21.41 -39.65
N LEU A 137 6.44 -20.45 -39.07
CA LEU A 137 6.80 -19.83 -37.80
C LEU A 137 5.77 -20.32 -36.79
N SER A 138 6.20 -21.26 -35.94
CA SER A 138 5.42 -21.71 -34.79
C SER A 138 5.04 -20.49 -33.97
N ALA A 139 3.75 -20.18 -33.96
CA ALA A 139 3.19 -19.23 -33.01
C ALA A 139 3.55 -19.75 -31.62
N TRP A 140 4.14 -18.89 -30.79
CA TRP A 140 4.35 -19.20 -29.38
C TRP A 140 2.95 -19.23 -28.74
N GLU A 141 2.36 -20.42 -28.72
CA GLU A 141 1.12 -20.69 -28.01
C GLU A 141 1.46 -20.83 -26.52
N VAL A 142 0.80 -20.04 -25.68
CA VAL A 142 0.81 -20.31 -24.24
C VAL A 142 0.14 -21.68 -24.08
N PRO A 143 0.77 -22.66 -23.40
CA PRO A 143 0.18 -23.99 -23.26
C PRO A 143 -1.22 -23.87 -22.66
N SER A 144 -2.22 -24.42 -23.34
CA SER A 144 -3.60 -24.47 -22.86
C SER A 144 -3.60 -25.11 -21.47
N GLY A 145 -3.98 -24.35 -20.43
CA GLY A 145 -3.95 -24.80 -19.04
C GLY A 145 -3.33 -23.82 -18.03
N PHE A 146 -2.81 -22.67 -18.47
CA PHE A 146 -2.34 -21.58 -17.59
C PHE A 146 -3.25 -20.34 -17.59
N GLU A 147 -4.41 -20.42 -18.23
CA GLU A 147 -5.37 -19.31 -18.26
C GLU A 147 -6.31 -19.37 -17.05
N PRO A 148 -6.49 -18.26 -16.31
CA PRO A 148 -7.52 -18.16 -15.30
C PRO A 148 -8.92 -18.11 -15.95
N LEU A 149 -9.87 -18.88 -15.43
CA LEU A 149 -11.29 -18.82 -15.81
C LEU A 149 -12.03 -17.72 -15.04
#